data_AF-A0A972F1D6-F1
#
_entry.id   AF-A0A972F1D6-F1
#
_cell.length_a   1.000
_cell.length_b   1.000
_cell.length_c   1.000
_cell.angle_alpha   90.00
_cell.angle_beta   90.00
_cell.angle_gamma   90.00
#
_symmetry.space_group_name_H-M   'P 1'
#
loop_
_entity.id
_entity.type
_entity.pdbx_description
1 polymer ?
#
loop_
_entity_poly.entity_id
_entity_poly.type
_entity_poly.pdbx_seq_one_letter_code
_entity_poly.pdbx_strand_id
1 'polypeptide(L)'
;MLCPDCGTNNPDTSRFCSSCGAALTRTAPPEPAPPQTPPIQPPEQPVPPPPQPEGESAPQPPSDQAPPEPPPIPSPEPPVPGPEGP
;
A
#
# COMPACT_ATOMS: atom_id res chain seq x y z
N MET A 1 -9.78 -14.19 22.03
CA MET A 1 -9.64 -15.36 21.15
C MET A 1 -8.49 -15.25 20.14
N LEU A 2 -7.77 -16.34 19.87
CA LEU A 2 -6.75 -16.40 18.81
C LEU A 2 -7.39 -16.74 17.45
N CYS A 3 -6.98 -16.04 16.39
CA CYS A 3 -7.43 -16.31 15.03
C CYS A 3 -6.89 -17.67 14.55
N PRO A 4 -7.73 -18.59 14.05
CA PRO A 4 -7.27 -19.88 13.56
C PRO A 4 -6.45 -19.77 12.25
N ASP A 5 -6.68 -18.73 11.45
CA ASP A 5 -6.00 -18.54 10.16
C ASP A 5 -4.59 -17.93 10.30
N CYS A 6 -4.40 -17.01 11.25
CA CYS A 6 -3.14 -16.26 11.35
C CYS A 6 -2.54 -16.18 12.76
N GLY A 7 -3.21 -16.73 13.78
CA GLY A 7 -2.72 -16.73 15.15
C GLY A 7 -2.79 -15.38 15.89
N THR A 8 -3.39 -14.34 15.29
CA THR A 8 -3.53 -13.04 15.95
C THR A 8 -4.46 -13.12 17.16
N ASN A 9 -4.08 -12.52 18.29
CA ASN A 9 -4.96 -12.41 19.45
C ASN A 9 -5.98 -11.28 19.22
N ASN A 10 -7.26 -11.61 19.24
CA ASN A 10 -8.38 -10.70 19.02
C ASN A 10 -9.29 -10.69 20.26
N PRO A 11 -10.00 -9.59 20.55
CA PRO A 11 -10.98 -9.55 21.63
C PRO A 11 -12.17 -10.46 21.29
N ASP A 12 -12.82 -11.03 22.30
CA ASP A 12 -13.89 -12.02 22.11
C ASP A 12 -15.18 -11.43 21.50
N THR A 13 -15.29 -10.11 21.46
CA THR A 13 -16.36 -9.38 20.76
C THR A 13 -16.09 -9.17 19.26
N SER A 14 -14.87 -9.44 18.79
CA SER A 14 -14.51 -9.25 17.38
C SER A 14 -15.13 -10.32 16.49
N ARG A 15 -15.87 -9.89 15.47
CA ARG A 15 -16.46 -10.80 14.47
C ARG A 15 -15.44 -11.23 13.40
N PHE A 16 -14.43 -10.40 13.15
CA PHE A 16 -13.38 -10.60 12.15
C PHE A 16 -12.01 -10.33 12.76
N CYS A 17 -10.99 -10.96 12.18
CA CYS A 17 -9.61 -10.79 12.60
C CYS A 17 -9.07 -9.43 12.16
N SER A 18 -8.51 -8.68 13.10
CA SER A 18 -7.93 -7.36 12.82
C SER A 18 -6.63 -7.40 12.01
N SER A 19 -6.01 -8.57 11.84
CA SER A 19 -4.76 -8.73 11.07
C SER A 19 -5.00 -9.27 9.67
N CYS A 20 -5.78 -10.33 9.51
CA CYS A 20 -5.99 -10.99 8.22
C CYS A 20 -7.41 -10.88 7.66
N GLY A 21 -8.38 -10.35 8.42
CA GLY A 21 -9.77 -10.22 7.99
C GLY A 21 -10.62 -11.51 8.09
N ALA A 22 -10.03 -12.64 8.50
CA ALA A 22 -10.76 -13.90 8.64
C ALA A 22 -11.89 -13.79 9.69
N ALA A 23 -13.05 -14.41 9.43
CA ALA A 23 -14.16 -14.41 10.37
C ALA A 23 -13.82 -15.27 11.60
N LEU A 24 -13.86 -14.66 12.79
CA LEU A 24 -13.50 -15.31 14.05
C LEU A 24 -14.68 -16.09 14.64
N THR A 25 -15.90 -15.69 14.29
CA THR A 25 -17.14 -16.30 14.78
C THR A 25 -17.90 -16.87 13.59
N ARG A 26 -17.94 -18.21 13.49
CA ARG A 26 -19.09 -18.89 12.88
C ARG A 26 -20.20 -18.89 13.94
N THR A 27 -20.95 -17.79 14.04
CA THR A 27 -22.29 -17.92 14.65
C THR A 27 -23.04 -18.92 13.77
N ALA A 28 -23.78 -19.82 14.42
CA ALA A 28 -24.51 -20.92 13.80
C ALA A 28 -25.08 -20.58 12.41
N PRO A 29 -25.16 -21.56 11.48
CA PRO A 29 -25.92 -21.38 10.25
C PRO A 29 -27.23 -20.67 10.61
N PRO A 30 -27.61 -19.59 9.91
CA PRO A 30 -28.87 -18.95 10.20
C PRO A 30 -29.92 -20.07 10.18
N GLU A 31 -30.62 -20.25 11.29
CA GLU A 31 -31.85 -21.02 11.31
C GLU A 31 -32.64 -20.58 10.08
N PRO A 32 -33.15 -21.51 9.25
CA PRO A 32 -33.76 -21.15 7.97
C PRO A 32 -34.83 -20.10 8.23
N ALA A 33 -34.51 -18.85 7.89
CA ALA A 33 -35.43 -17.76 8.04
C ALA A 33 -36.67 -18.12 7.19
N PRO A 34 -37.90 -17.84 7.67
CA PRO A 34 -39.06 -17.90 6.79
C PRO A 34 -38.73 -17.09 5.53
N PRO A 35 -39.22 -17.48 4.33
CA PRO A 35 -38.85 -16.82 3.08
C PRO A 35 -39.11 -15.33 3.24
N GLN A 36 -38.04 -14.58 3.47
CA GLN A 36 -38.10 -13.14 3.46
C GLN A 36 -38.29 -12.81 1.99
N THR A 37 -39.53 -12.50 1.61
CA THR A 37 -39.80 -11.80 0.37
C THR A 37 -38.82 -10.64 0.38
N PRO A 38 -37.82 -10.61 -0.52
CA PRO A 38 -36.82 -9.56 -0.47
C PRO A 38 -37.59 -8.24 -0.47
N PRO A 39 -37.28 -7.30 0.44
CA PRO A 39 -37.85 -5.97 0.32
C PRO A 39 -37.58 -5.53 -1.11
N ILE A 40 -38.59 -4.97 -1.76
CA ILE A 40 -38.45 -4.37 -3.08
C ILE A 40 -37.42 -3.26 -2.89
N GLN A 41 -36.15 -3.59 -3.11
CA GLN A 41 -35.08 -2.62 -3.18
C GLN A 41 -35.49 -1.76 -4.39
N PRO A 42 -35.67 -0.44 -4.22
CA PRO A 42 -35.66 0.45 -5.38
C PRO A 42 -34.44 0.04 -6.23
N PRO A 43 -34.57 -0.09 -7.57
CA PRO A 43 -33.42 -0.46 -8.39
C PRO A 43 -32.27 0.43 -7.94
N GLU A 44 -31.15 -0.20 -7.55
CA GLU A 44 -29.94 0.51 -7.17
C GLU A 44 -29.67 1.49 -8.30
N GLN A 45 -30.04 2.75 -8.09
CA GLN A 45 -29.64 3.82 -8.97
C GLN A 45 -28.12 3.77 -8.87
N PRO A 46 -27.38 3.52 -9.96
CA PRO A 46 -25.94 3.42 -9.89
C PRO A 46 -25.45 4.67 -9.20
N VAL A 47 -24.90 4.48 -8.00
CA VAL A 47 -24.37 5.56 -7.20
C VAL A 47 -23.37 6.25 -8.13
N PRO A 48 -23.56 7.54 -8.48
CA PRO A 48 -22.62 8.20 -9.36
C PRO A 48 -21.24 8.01 -8.74
N PRO A 49 -20.22 7.59 -9.52
CA PRO A 49 -18.89 7.43 -8.96
C PRO A 49 -18.53 8.73 -8.23
N PRO A 50 -17.85 8.63 -7.06
CA PRO A 50 -17.39 9.84 -6.38
C PRO A 50 -16.65 10.70 -7.41
N PRO A 51 -16.81 12.04 -7.39
CA PRO A 51 -16.12 12.90 -8.34
C PRO A 51 -14.65 12.52 -8.28
N GLN A 52 -14.14 11.96 -9.38
CA GLN A 52 -12.72 11.67 -9.46
C GLN A 52 -12.03 13.04 -9.31
N PRO A 53 -11.01 13.17 -8.44
CA PRO A 53 -10.25 14.41 -8.41
C PRO A 53 -9.70 14.61 -9.81
N GLU A 54 -10.26 15.59 -10.51
CA GLU A 54 -9.87 15.99 -11.85
C GLU A 54 -8.43 16.48 -11.74
N GLY A 55 -7.46 15.63 -12.10
CA GLY A 55 -6.07 16.05 -12.19
C GLY A 55 -5.43 16.40 -10.85
N GLU A 56 -5.33 15.44 -9.94
CA GLU A 56 -4.12 15.43 -9.10
C GLU A 56 -2.99 14.93 -10.00
N SER A 57 -2.32 15.89 -10.65
CA SER A 57 -0.96 15.67 -11.13
C SER A 57 -0.23 14.90 -10.05
N ALA A 58 0.20 13.67 -10.38
CA ALA A 58 1.13 12.94 -9.54
C ALA A 58 2.17 13.94 -9.02
N PRO A 59 2.51 13.95 -7.71
CA PRO A 59 3.55 14.84 -7.24
C PRO A 59 4.76 14.57 -8.12
N GLN A 60 5.12 15.54 -8.96
CA GLN A 60 6.35 15.42 -9.71
C GLN A 60 7.43 15.20 -8.64
N PRO A 61 8.34 14.23 -8.81
CA PRO A 61 9.47 14.14 -7.90
C PRO A 61 10.08 15.55 -7.84
N PRO A 62 10.45 16.07 -6.66
CA PRO A 62 11.02 17.40 -6.58
C PRO A 62 12.15 17.45 -7.59
N SER A 63 12.08 18.37 -8.56
CA SER A 63 13.11 18.55 -9.59
C SER A 63 14.44 19.07 -9.02
N ASP A 64 14.62 18.90 -7.72
CA ASP A 64 15.75 19.27 -6.87
C ASP A 64 16.51 18.03 -6.36
N GLN A 65 16.14 16.81 -6.77
CA GLN A 65 17.02 15.64 -6.66
C GLN A 65 17.77 15.44 -7.97
N ALA A 66 18.67 16.36 -8.28
CA ALA A 66 19.77 16.01 -9.17
C ALA A 66 20.55 14.86 -8.50
N PRO A 67 20.92 13.79 -9.22
CA PRO A 67 21.86 12.81 -8.68
C PRO A 67 23.10 13.55 -8.17
N PRO A 68 23.71 13.12 -7.05
CA PRO A 68 24.90 13.78 -6.53
C PRO A 68 25.94 13.87 -7.65
N GLU A 69 26.49 15.06 -7.85
CA GLU A 69 27.54 15.28 -8.85
C GLU A 69 28.69 14.29 -8.57
N PRO A 70 29.24 13.61 -9.60
CA PRO A 70 30.38 12.73 -9.38
C PRO A 70 31.52 13.53 -8.73
N PRO A 71 32.35 12.91 -7.87
CA PRO A 71 33.48 13.60 -7.27
C PRO A 71 34.39 14.20 -8.36
N PRO A 72 35.03 15.35 -8.12
CA PRO A 72 35.91 15.95 -9.11
C PRO A 72 37.01 14.96 -9.48
N ILE A 73 37.13 14.66 -10.76
CA ILE A 73 38.22 13.82 -11.27
C ILE A 73 39.52 14.60 -11.03
N PRO A 74 40.52 14.04 -10.35
CA PRO A 74 41.79 14.73 -10.15
C PRO A 74 42.41 15.04 -11.51
N SER A 75 42.84 16.28 -11.71
CA SER A 75 43.60 16.67 -12.90
C SER A 75 44.82 15.77 -13.04
N PRO A 76 45.15 15.30 -14.25
CA PRO A 76 46.35 14.51 -14.45
C PRO A 76 47.58 15.36 -14.05
N GLU A 77 48.36 14.84 -13.12
CA GLU A 77 49.61 15.48 -12.70
C GLU A 77 50.56 15.50 -13.90
N PRO A 78 51.27 16.62 -14.16
CA PRO A 78 52.23 16.67 -15.25
C PRO A 78 53.33 15.62 -15.02
N PRO A 79 53.86 14.98 -16.09
CA PRO A 79 54.90 13.98 -15.93
C PRO A 79 56.12 14.60 -15.25
N VAL A 80 56.56 13.98 -14.16
CA VAL A 80 57.80 14.35 -13.49
C VAL A 80 58.96 14.19 -14.49
N PRO A 81 59.79 15.22 -14.73
CA PRO A 81 60.97 15.06 -15.57
C PRO A 81 61.89 14.02 -14.91
N GLY A 82 62.25 13.00 -15.70
CA GLY A 82 63.16 11.95 -15.26
C GLY A 82 64.54 12.52 -14.90
N PRO A 83 65.34 11.82 -14.08
CA PRO A 83 66.68 12.28 -13.77
C PRO A 83 67.51 12.33 -15.06
N GLU A 84 67.92 13.52 -15.45
CA GLU A 84 68.92 13.70 -16.51
C GLU A 84 70.20 12.98 -16.05
N GLY A 85 70.61 11.98 -16.85
CA GLY A 85 71.76 11.12 -16.56
C GLY A 85 73.10 11.87 -16.62
N PRO A 86 74.20 11.24 -16.16
CA PRO A 86 75.51 11.86 -15.99
C PRO A 86 76.19 12.26 -17.30
#